data_AF-A0A1G3MRI7-F1
#
_entry.id   AF-A0A1G3MRI7-F1
#
_cell.length_a   1.000
_cell.length_b   1.000
_cell.length_c   1.000
_cell.angle_alpha   90.00
_cell.angle_beta   90.00
_cell.angle_gamma   90.00
#
_symmetry.space_group_name_H-M   'P 1'
#
loop_
_entity.id
_entity.type
_entity.pdbx_description
1 polymer ?
#
loop_
_entity_poly.entity_id
_entity_poly.type
_entity_poly.pdbx_seq_one_letter_code
_entity_poly.pdbx_strand_id
1 'polypeptide(L)'
;MPEEQLIDFGDHASIETVAQLKQALETAFEQAKAGSLMICDLSRIGRGDSACAQLLLAAAKQADANGLQYRLRHEDDSAILQDMLNCDSIG
;
A
#
# COMPACT_ATOMS: atom_id res chain seq x y z
N MET A 1 18.07 -5.87 -13.95
CA MET A 1 17.07 -4.82 -13.68
C MET A 1 16.06 -5.41 -12.72
N PRO A 2 15.66 -4.71 -11.66
CA PRO A 2 14.68 -5.24 -10.70
C PRO A 2 13.33 -5.46 -11.39
N GLU A 3 12.64 -6.56 -11.05
CA GLU A 3 11.28 -6.82 -11.53
C GLU A 3 10.33 -5.83 -10.82
N GLU A 4 9.54 -5.09 -11.60
CA GLU A 4 8.57 -4.12 -11.09
C GLU A 4 7.20 -4.79 -10.97
N GLN A 5 6.63 -4.77 -9.77
CA GLN A 5 5.25 -5.19 -9.53
C GLN A 5 4.41 -3.96 -9.17
N LEU A 6 3.44 -3.65 -10.02
CA LEU A 6 2.44 -2.62 -9.76
C LEU A 6 1.25 -3.25 -9.04
N ILE A 7 0.87 -2.65 -7.91
CA ILE A 7 -0.33 -3.02 -7.15
C ILE A 7 -1.36 -1.91 -7.35
N ASP A 8 -2.40 -2.20 -8.13
CA ASP A 8 -3.54 -1.32 -8.42
C ASP A 8 -4.71 -1.68 -7.47
N PHE A 9 -5.28 -0.68 -6.81
CA PHE A 9 -6.31 -0.89 -5.77
C PHE A 9 -7.75 -0.83 -6.26
N GLY A 10 -8.02 -0.65 -7.55
CA GLY A 10 -9.40 -0.56 -8.07
C GLY A 10 -10.25 0.55 -7.44
N ASP A 11 -11.50 0.69 -7.89
CA ASP A 11 -12.39 1.82 -7.59
C ASP A 11 -13.17 1.70 -6.25
N HIS A 12 -12.87 0.70 -5.41
CA HIS A 12 -13.72 0.34 -4.27
C HIS A 12 -13.04 0.62 -2.94
N ALA A 13 -13.14 1.86 -2.42
CA ALA A 13 -12.66 2.25 -1.09
C ALA A 13 -13.78 2.16 -0.02
N SER A 14 -14.17 0.94 0.36
CA SER A 14 -15.08 0.63 1.48
C SER A 14 -14.55 -0.62 2.18
N ILE A 15 -14.24 -0.57 3.49
CA ILE A 15 -13.85 -1.65 4.46
C ILE A 15 -13.52 -3.07 3.94
N GLU A 16 -14.35 -3.68 3.09
CA GLU A 16 -14.00 -4.84 2.26
C GLU A 16 -12.67 -4.66 1.46
N THR A 17 -12.27 -3.42 1.15
CA THR A 17 -10.99 -3.09 0.50
C THR A 17 -9.77 -3.41 1.33
N VAL A 18 -9.83 -3.30 2.66
CA VAL A 18 -8.66 -3.46 3.54
C VAL A 18 -8.21 -4.92 3.58
N ALA A 19 -9.17 -5.85 3.61
CA ALA A 19 -8.90 -7.28 3.54
C ALA A 19 -8.38 -7.69 2.14
N GLN A 20 -9.00 -7.16 1.08
CA GLN A 20 -8.53 -7.39 -0.30
C GLN A 20 -7.14 -6.79 -0.55
N LEU A 21 -6.88 -5.61 0.00
CA LEU A 21 -5.57 -4.95 -0.02
C LEU A 21 -4.51 -5.83 0.64
N LYS A 22 -4.80 -6.31 1.85
CA LYS A 22 -3.89 -7.22 2.55
C LYS A 22 -3.60 -8.47 1.72
N GLN A 23 -4.63 -9.10 1.15
CA GLN A 23 -4.47 -10.29 0.33
C GLN A 23 -3.65 -10.03 -0.95
N ALA A 24 -3.87 -8.89 -1.61
CA ALA A 24 -3.11 -8.48 -2.79
C ALA A 24 -1.63 -8.23 -2.44
N LEU A 25 -1.38 -7.58 -1.30
CA LEU A 25 -0.02 -7.37 -0.78
C LEU A 25 0.66 -8.70 -0.45
N GLU A 26 -0.01 -9.59 0.29
CA GLU A 26 0.53 -10.92 0.64
C GLU A 26 0.87 -11.73 -0.62
N THR A 27 -0.04 -11.74 -1.60
CA THR A 27 0.18 -12.41 -2.89
C THR A 27 1.37 -11.80 -3.65
N ALA A 28 1.48 -10.47 -3.67
CA ALA A 28 2.59 -9.79 -4.31
C ALA A 28 3.92 -10.09 -3.59
N PHE A 29 3.92 -10.15 -2.26
CA PHE A 29 5.10 -10.56 -1.48
C PHE A 29 5.52 -12.00 -1.74
N GLU A 30 4.57 -12.94 -1.87
CA GLU A 30 4.87 -14.34 -2.20
C GLU A 30 5.44 -14.50 -3.62
N GLN A 31 5.01 -13.66 -4.56
CA GLN A 31 5.46 -13.69 -5.96
C GLN A 31 6.73 -12.87 -6.21
N ALA A 32 6.99 -11.85 -5.38
CA ALA A 32 8.13 -10.97 -5.52
C ALA A 32 9.43 -11.71 -5.19
N LYS A 33 10.43 -11.57 -6.05
CA LYS A 33 11.78 -12.09 -5.80
C LYS A 33 12.58 -11.06 -5.02
N ALA A 34 13.57 -11.51 -4.25
CA ALA A 34 14.49 -10.61 -3.56
C ALA A 34 15.06 -9.55 -4.52
N GLY A 35 14.96 -8.27 -4.12
CA GLY A 35 15.34 -7.13 -4.95
C GLY A 35 14.27 -6.63 -5.94
N SER A 36 13.07 -7.20 -5.96
CA SER A 36 11.92 -6.65 -6.72
C SER A 36 11.47 -5.30 -6.15
N LEU A 37 10.91 -4.46 -7.02
CA LEU A 37 10.31 -3.17 -6.67
C LEU A 37 8.79 -3.31 -6.68
N MET A 38 8.18 -3.05 -5.53
CA MET A 38 6.74 -2.98 -5.36
C MET A 38 6.30 -1.51 -5.43
N ILE A 39 5.46 -1.20 -6.41
CA ILE A 39 4.88 0.13 -6.61
C ILE A 39 3.41 0.06 -6.25
N CYS A 40 3.02 0.93 -5.32
CA CYS A 40 1.70 0.98 -4.74
C CYS A 40 1.00 2.26 -5.18
N ASP A 41 -0.11 2.16 -5.91
CA ASP A 41 -0.82 3.31 -6.49
C ASP A 41 -2.07 3.68 -5.70
N LEU A 42 -2.00 4.72 -4.86
CA LEU A 42 -3.14 5.14 -4.03
C LEU A 42 -4.13 6.05 -4.76
N SER A 43 -3.94 6.36 -6.04
CA SER A 43 -4.73 7.36 -6.78
C SER A 43 -6.24 7.07 -6.82
N ARG A 44 -6.62 5.81 -6.61
CA ARG A 44 -8.02 5.36 -6.60
C ARG A 44 -8.63 5.22 -5.20
N ILE A 45 -7.85 5.46 -4.14
CA ILE A 45 -8.37 5.38 -2.77
C ILE A 45 -9.00 6.73 -2.40
N GLY A 46 -10.31 6.86 -2.59
CA GLY A 46 -11.02 8.14 -2.42
C GLY A 46 -11.00 8.71 -0.99
N ARG A 47 -11.26 7.88 0.02
CA ARG A 47 -11.05 8.19 1.45
C ARG A 47 -10.47 6.94 2.09
N GLY A 48 -9.19 6.96 2.39
CA GLY A 48 -8.62 5.87 3.16
C GLY A 48 -8.98 6.02 4.62
N ASP A 49 -9.40 4.91 5.19
CA ASP A 49 -9.48 4.74 6.62
C ASP A 49 -8.06 4.61 7.21
N SER A 50 -7.87 4.97 8.48
CA SER A 50 -6.58 4.87 9.18
C SER A 50 -5.99 3.46 9.12
N ALA A 51 -6.84 2.43 9.05
CA ALA A 51 -6.46 1.04 8.84
C ALA A 51 -5.73 0.79 7.51
N CYS A 52 -6.11 1.48 6.44
CA CYS A 52 -5.50 1.35 5.12
C CYS A 52 -4.06 1.90 5.14
N ALA A 53 -3.87 3.07 5.75
CA ALA A 53 -2.53 3.65 5.93
C ALA A 53 -1.62 2.75 6.79
N GLN A 54 -2.16 2.16 7.87
CA GLN A 54 -1.40 1.22 8.70
C GLN A 54 -0.97 -0.03 7.92
N LEU A 55 -1.82 -0.58 7.05
CA LEU A 55 -1.45 -1.71 6.19
C LEU A 55 -0.34 -1.36 5.21
N LEU A 56 -0.39 -0.19 4.58
CA LEU A 56 0.63 0.27 3.64
C LEU A 56 1.99 0.47 4.34
N LEU A 57 1.97 1.03 5.56
CA LEU A 57 3.17 1.14 6.39
C LEU A 57 3.72 -0.22 6.81
N ALA A 58 2.85 -1.17 7.16
CA ALA A 58 3.25 -2.53 7.48
C ALA A 58 3.86 -3.23 6.25
N ALA A 59 3.27 -3.06 5.08
CA ALA A 59 3.79 -3.56 3.81
C ALA A 59 5.18 -2.98 3.48
N ALA A 60 5.39 -1.68 3.67
CA ALA A 60 6.69 -1.06 3.45
C ALA A 60 7.77 -1.69 4.36
N LYS A 61 7.46 -1.93 5.64
CA LYS A 61 8.36 -2.62 6.58
C LYS A 61 8.60 -4.07 6.20
N GLN A 62 7.56 -4.77 5.75
CA GLN A 62 7.66 -6.16 5.30
C GLN A 62 8.50 -6.27 4.02
N ALA A 63 8.36 -5.34 3.09
CA ALA A 63 9.18 -5.27 1.89
C ALA A 63 10.67 -5.14 2.26
N ASP A 64 11.00 -4.18 3.13
CA ASP A 64 12.36 -3.97 3.62
C ASP A 64 12.93 -5.23 4.30
N ALA A 65 12.14 -5.88 5.16
CA ALA A 65 12.52 -7.13 5.82
C ALA A 65 12.77 -8.30 4.86
N ASN A 66 12.10 -8.31 3.68
CA ASN A 66 12.29 -9.30 2.63
C ASN A 66 13.34 -8.89 1.58
N GLY A 67 14.04 -7.77 1.78
CA GLY A 67 15.02 -7.24 0.82
C GLY A 67 14.38 -6.76 -0.48
N LEU A 68 13.12 -6.35 -0.42
CA LEU A 68 12.36 -5.77 -1.52
C LEU A 68 12.37 -4.24 -1.41
N GLN A 69 12.16 -3.57 -2.54
CA GLN A 69 11.96 -2.13 -2.56
C GLN A 69 10.46 -1.83 -2.57
N TYR A 70 10.02 -0.85 -1.80
CA TYR A 70 8.63 -0.40 -1.78
C TYR A 70 8.55 1.09 -2.09
N ARG A 71 7.65 1.48 -2.99
CA ARG A 71 7.39 2.88 -3.34
C ARG A 71 5.90 3.13 -3.52
N LEU A 72 5.45 4.31 -3.12
CA LEU A 72 4.18 4.84 -3.57
C LEU A 72 4.36 5.41 -4.98
N ARG A 73 3.34 5.28 -5.83
CA ARG A 73 3.43 5.68 -7.25
C ARG A 73 3.55 7.19 -7.40
N HIS A 74 2.86 7.96 -6.57
CA HIS A 74 2.86 9.42 -6.63
C HIS A 74 3.49 10.03 -5.37
N GLU A 75 4.23 11.13 -5.51
CA GLU A 75 4.81 11.84 -4.35
C GLU A 75 3.72 12.37 -3.41
N ASP A 76 2.58 12.80 -3.98
CA ASP A 76 1.38 13.22 -3.25
C ASP A 76 0.69 12.09 -2.47
N ASP A 77 0.92 10.82 -2.80
CA ASP A 77 0.36 9.68 -2.05
C ASP A 77 0.87 9.66 -0.60
N SER A 78 2.06 10.22 -0.35
CA SER A 78 2.60 10.37 1.00
C SER A 78 1.77 11.35 1.84
N ALA A 79 1.26 12.42 1.22
CA ALA A 79 0.38 13.38 1.89
C ALA A 79 -1.00 12.77 2.16
N ILE A 80 -1.53 12.00 1.21
CA ILE A 80 -2.77 11.23 1.39
C ILE A 80 -2.61 10.23 2.56
N LEU A 81 -1.50 9.51 2.62
CA LEU A 81 -1.23 8.54 3.68
C LEU A 81 -1.10 9.21 5.06
N GLN A 82 -0.51 10.41 5.13
CA GLN A 82 -0.49 11.21 6.35
C GLN A 82 -1.88 11.73 6.75
N ASP A 83 -2.70 12.16 5.78
CA ASP A 83 -4.06 12.63 6.02
C ASP A 83 -4.95 11.49 6.57
N MET A 84 -4.84 10.29 5.99
CA MET A 84 -5.50 9.06 6.47
C MET A 84 -5.14 8.71 7.93
N LEU A 85 -3.86 8.85 8.31
CA LEU A 85 -3.41 8.60 9.69
C LEU A 85 -3.97 9.62 10.68
N ASN A 86 -4.18 10.87 10.22
CA ASN A 86 -4.67 11.96 11.07
C ASN A 86 -6.20 11.98 11.19
N CYS A 87 -6.94 11.31 10.31
CA CYS A 87 -8.40 11.25 10.35
C CYS A 87 -8.99 10.50 11.56
N ASP A 88 -8.19 9.70 12.28
CA ASP A 88 -8.64 8.96 13.47
C ASP A 88 -8.69 9.83 14.75
N SER A 89 -8.38 11.13 14.67
CA SER A 89 -8.32 12.02 15.84
C SER A 89 -9.52 12.95 16.03
N ILE A 90 -10.55 12.92 15.16
CA ILE A 90 -11.82 13.63 15.40
C ILE A 90 -13.00 12.72 15.08
N GLY A 91 -13.46 12.01 16.10
CA GLY A 91 -14.68 11.23 16.15
C GLY A 91 -14.99 10.80 17.57
#